data_AF-A0A356IW11-F1
#
_entry.id   AF-A0A356IW11-F1
#
_cell.length_a   1.000
_cell.length_b   1.000
_cell.length_c   1.000
_cell.angle_alpha   90.00
_cell.angle_beta   90.00
_cell.angle_gamma   90.00
#
_symmetry.space_group_name_H-M   'P 1'
#
loop_
_entity.id
_entity.type
_entity.pdbx_description
1 polymer ?
#
loop_
_entity_poly.entity_id
_entity_poly.type
_entity_poly.pdbx_seq_one_letter_code
_entity_poly.pdbx_strand_id
1 'polypeptide(L)'
;MTIAIHHTQVEDCVDDILKIIGNDIRIGLPLGLGKPPELINALYQRAKADPSIRLLIATALSLEVPDPGTGLQKRFLGPFMERIFGNYPGLDYMRDLRAGKVPDNIEIHEFFFKSGAMLNNDLAQQ
;
A
#
# COMPACT_ATOMS: atom_id res chain seq x y z
N MET A 1 -18.99 22.46 14.73
CA MET A 1 -18.78 21.15 14.09
C MET A 1 -18.33 21.42 12.67
N THR A 2 -17.10 21.07 12.32
CA THR A 2 -16.63 21.17 10.95
C THR A 2 -17.37 20.11 10.12
N ILE A 3 -17.99 20.52 9.02
CA ILE A 3 -18.66 19.60 8.09
C ILE A 3 -17.58 18.67 7.51
N ALA A 4 -17.86 17.37 7.46
CA ALA A 4 -16.97 16.42 6.79
C ALA A 4 -16.89 16.78 5.30
N ILE A 5 -15.67 16.96 4.80
CA ILE A 5 -15.43 17.18 3.36
C ILE A 5 -15.57 15.82 2.67
N HIS A 6 -16.38 15.77 1.62
CA HIS A 6 -16.59 14.58 0.81
C HIS A 6 -16.05 14.82 -0.59
N HIS A 7 -15.16 13.93 -1.02
CA HIS A 7 -14.57 13.93 -2.36
C HIS A 7 -15.10 12.77 -3.18
N THR A 8 -15.08 12.95 -4.51
CA THR A 8 -15.48 11.89 -5.46
C THR A 8 -14.29 11.24 -6.15
N GLN A 9 -13.13 11.90 -6.16
CA GLN A 9 -11.85 11.35 -6.58
C GLN A 9 -10.92 11.24 -5.36
N VAL A 10 -10.05 10.24 -5.35
CA VAL A 10 -9.19 9.99 -4.19
C VAL A 10 -8.01 10.97 -4.14
N GLU A 11 -7.63 11.51 -5.28
CA GLU A 11 -6.59 12.50 -5.48
C GLU A 11 -6.96 13.83 -4.79
N ASP A 12 -8.23 14.21 -4.80
CA ASP A 12 -8.73 15.38 -4.08
C ASP A 12 -8.54 15.20 -2.55
N CYS A 13 -8.70 13.96 -2.04
CA CYS A 13 -8.38 13.66 -0.64
C CYS A 13 -6.88 13.84 -0.36
N VAL A 14 -6.01 13.42 -1.28
CA VAL A 14 -4.56 13.56 -1.13
C VAL A 14 -4.17 15.04 -1.13
N ASP A 15 -4.76 15.85 -2.01
CA ASP A 15 -4.53 17.29 -2.06
C ASP A 15 -4.93 17.98 -0.75
N ASP A 16 -6.08 17.63 -0.20
CA ASP A 16 -6.52 18.16 1.10
C ASP A 16 -5.63 17.71 2.25
N ILE A 17 -5.19 16.44 2.27
CA ILE A 17 -4.24 15.94 3.26
C ILE A 17 -2.94 16.76 3.21
N LEU A 18 -2.37 16.96 2.02
CA LEU A 18 -1.15 17.74 1.84
C LEU A 18 -1.33 19.21 2.23
N LYS A 19 -2.48 19.79 1.91
CA LYS A 19 -2.80 21.17 2.29
C LYS A 19 -2.89 21.37 3.80
N ILE A 20 -3.40 20.38 4.52
CA ILE A 20 -3.62 20.45 5.96
C ILE A 20 -2.36 20.06 6.75
N ILE A 21 -1.70 18.97 6.36
CA ILE A 21 -0.58 18.36 7.09
C ILE A 21 0.77 18.91 6.59
N GLY A 22 0.85 19.30 5.31
CA GLY A 22 2.09 19.63 4.63
C GLY A 22 2.81 18.40 4.09
N ASN A 23 4.10 18.57 3.79
CA ASN A 23 4.91 17.59 3.06
C ASN A 23 5.58 16.54 3.97
N ASP A 24 5.29 16.47 5.27
CA ASP A 24 5.80 15.44 6.18
C ASP A 24 4.61 14.65 6.74
N ILE A 25 4.29 13.55 6.06
CA ILE A 25 3.10 12.75 6.34
C ILE A 25 3.52 11.46 7.02
N ARG A 26 2.95 11.21 8.20
CA ARG A 26 3.11 9.96 8.94
C ARG A 26 1.75 9.34 9.15
N ILE A 27 1.50 8.19 8.52
CA ILE A 27 0.18 7.56 8.52
C ILE A 27 0.23 6.17 9.16
N GLY A 28 -0.67 5.95 10.12
CA GLY A 28 -0.92 4.64 10.72
C GLY A 28 -2.07 3.93 10.02
N LEU A 29 -1.84 2.72 9.51
CA LEU A 29 -2.86 1.91 8.84
C LEU A 29 -3.30 0.72 9.69
N PRO A 30 -4.62 0.45 9.80
CA PRO A 30 -5.14 -0.61 10.65
C PRO A 30 -4.69 -2.01 10.20
N LEU A 31 -4.64 -2.95 11.15
CA LEU A 31 -4.42 -4.38 10.89
C LEU A 31 -5.70 -5.01 10.28
N GLY A 32 -5.57 -5.72 9.15
CA GLY A 32 -6.66 -6.52 8.56
C GLY A 32 -7.38 -5.91 7.33
N LEU A 33 -8.59 -6.41 7.07
CA LEU A 33 -9.52 -5.93 6.04
C LEU A 33 -10.06 -4.56 6.47
N GLY A 34 -9.67 -3.49 5.78
CA GLY A 34 -10.08 -2.13 6.14
C GLY A 34 -9.03 -1.03 5.92
N LYS A 35 -7.82 -1.36 5.45
CA LYS A 35 -6.95 -0.34 4.83
C LYS A 35 -7.69 0.25 3.62
N PRO A 36 -7.60 1.56 3.35
CA PRO A 36 -8.15 2.17 2.14
C PRO A 36 -7.09 2.13 1.02
N PRO A 37 -6.90 1.00 0.29
CA PRO A 37 -5.76 0.84 -0.62
C PRO A 37 -5.75 1.91 -1.71
N GLU A 38 -6.90 2.39 -2.17
CA GLU A 38 -7.00 3.48 -3.15
C GLU A 38 -6.35 4.76 -2.62
N LEU A 39 -6.67 5.16 -1.39
CA LEU A 39 -6.11 6.36 -0.77
C LEU A 39 -4.61 6.21 -0.50
N ILE A 40 -4.19 5.04 -0.01
CA ILE A 40 -2.78 4.80 0.29
C ILE A 40 -1.95 4.73 -0.99
N ASN A 41 -2.47 4.11 -2.05
CA ASN A 41 -1.81 4.12 -3.35
C ASN A 41 -1.72 5.53 -3.92
N ALA A 42 -2.80 6.32 -3.89
CA ALA A 42 -2.78 7.70 -4.37
C ALA A 42 -1.74 8.55 -3.60
N LEU A 43 -1.70 8.44 -2.27
CA LEU A 43 -0.71 9.14 -1.45
C LEU A 43 0.72 8.66 -1.72
N TYR A 44 0.92 7.35 -1.85
CA TYR A 44 2.20 6.74 -2.18
C TYR A 44 2.71 7.19 -3.56
N GLN A 45 1.86 7.16 -4.58
CA GLN A 45 2.22 7.62 -5.93
C GLN A 45 2.55 9.11 -5.95
N ARG A 46 1.83 9.93 -5.16
CA ARG A 46 2.13 11.36 -5.03
C ARG A 46 3.52 11.59 -4.42
N ALA A 47 3.84 10.92 -3.31
CA ALA A 47 5.16 11.02 -2.69
C ALA A 47 6.27 10.43 -3.57
N LYS A 48 5.98 9.38 -4.34
CA LYS A 48 6.93 8.80 -5.30
C LYS A 48 7.23 9.74 -6.47
N ALA A 49 6.26 10.54 -6.91
CA ALA A 49 6.42 11.50 -7.98
C ALA A 49 7.08 12.83 -7.53
N ASP A 50 6.91 13.21 -6.26
CA ASP A 50 7.46 14.43 -5.68
C ASP A 50 8.31 14.12 -4.43
N PRO A 51 9.65 14.07 -4.56
CA PRO A 51 10.57 13.81 -3.45
C PRO A 51 10.55 14.86 -2.33
N SER A 52 9.89 16.01 -2.53
CA SER A 52 9.71 16.99 -1.44
C SER A 52 8.72 16.52 -0.38
N ILE A 53 7.92 15.50 -0.68
CA ILE A 53 6.96 14.87 0.22
C ILE A 53 7.63 13.68 0.92
N ARG A 54 7.79 13.77 2.24
CA ARG A 54 8.23 12.65 3.08
C ARG A 54 7.02 11.87 3.55
N LEU A 55 7.01 10.56 3.31
CA LEU A 55 5.89 9.68 3.66
C LEU A 55 6.36 8.52 4.53
N LEU A 56 5.84 8.42 5.74
CA LEU A 56 5.99 7.25 6.60
C LEU A 56 4.68 6.48 6.66
N ILE A 57 4.70 5.21 6.27
CA ILE A 57 3.57 4.27 6.40
C ILE A 57 3.88 3.31 7.55
N ALA A 58 3.18 3.46 8.67
CA ALA A 58 3.24 2.54 9.79
C ALA A 58 2.05 1.57 9.74
N THR A 59 2.32 0.27 9.60
CA THR A 59 1.27 -0.73 9.56
C THR A 59 1.68 -2.07 10.16
N ALA A 60 0.69 -2.90 10.46
CA ALA A 60 0.90 -4.25 10.94
C ALA A 60 1.12 -5.21 9.76
N LEU A 61 0.06 -5.86 9.24
CA LEU A 61 0.15 -6.80 8.11
C LEU A 61 -0.43 -6.19 6.82
N SER A 62 0.35 -6.20 5.74
CA SER A 62 -0.11 -5.89 4.37
C SER A 62 -0.62 -7.16 3.68
N LEU A 63 -1.91 -7.17 3.34
CA LEU A 63 -2.55 -8.30 2.65
C LEU A 63 -2.47 -8.09 1.14
N GLU A 64 -1.65 -8.89 0.47
CA GLU A 64 -1.55 -8.92 -0.98
C GLU A 64 -2.45 -10.01 -1.58
N VAL A 65 -2.81 -9.84 -2.85
CA VAL A 65 -3.46 -10.89 -3.64
C VAL A 65 -2.47 -12.03 -3.84
N PRO A 66 -2.81 -13.28 -3.47
CA PRO A 66 -1.91 -14.42 -3.68
C PRO A 66 -1.57 -14.62 -5.16
N ASP A 67 -0.32 -14.95 -5.47
CA ASP A 67 0.06 -15.39 -6.81
C ASP A 67 -0.54 -16.79 -7.09
N PRO A 68 -1.38 -16.97 -8.12
CA PRO A 68 -1.92 -18.28 -8.47
C PRO A 68 -0.88 -19.24 -9.06
N GLY A 69 0.39 -18.84 -9.18
CA GLY A 69 1.47 -19.66 -9.68
C GLY A 69 1.43 -19.81 -11.20
N THR A 70 1.91 -20.95 -11.70
CA THR A 70 2.01 -21.22 -13.15
C THR A 70 1.30 -22.51 -13.55
N GLY A 71 1.19 -22.76 -14.86
CA GLY A 71 0.66 -24.02 -15.41
C GLY A 71 -0.80 -24.31 -15.00
N LEU A 72 -1.04 -25.53 -14.54
CA LEU A 72 -2.37 -26.00 -14.15
C LEU A 72 -2.93 -25.22 -12.93
N GLN A 73 -2.06 -24.88 -11.98
CA GLN A 73 -2.44 -24.11 -10.78
C GLN A 73 -3.04 -22.75 -11.19
N LYS A 74 -2.37 -22.04 -12.11
CA LYS A 74 -2.88 -20.76 -12.64
C LYS A 74 -4.19 -20.90 -13.40
N ARG A 75 -4.34 -21.96 -14.21
CA ARG A 75 -5.58 -22.18 -14.98
C ARG A 75 -6.77 -22.50 -14.08
N PHE A 76 -6.53 -23.17 -12.95
CA PHE A 76 -7.55 -23.51 -11.99
C PHE A 76 -7.88 -22.32 -11.06
N LEU A 77 -6.87 -21.69 -10.45
CA LEU A 77 -7.08 -20.60 -9.50
C LEU A 77 -7.34 -19.25 -10.16
N GLY A 78 -6.83 -18.99 -11.36
CA GLY A 78 -6.94 -17.69 -12.04
C GLY A 78 -8.37 -17.14 -12.11
N PRO A 79 -9.37 -17.91 -12.60
CA PRO A 79 -10.76 -17.47 -12.62
C PRO A 79 -11.34 -17.19 -11.22
N PHE A 80 -10.91 -17.94 -10.20
CA PHE A 80 -11.30 -17.69 -8.83
C PHE A 80 -10.68 -16.39 -8.30
N MET A 81 -9.39 -16.16 -8.56
CA MET A 81 -8.70 -14.93 -8.16
C MET A 81 -9.33 -13.70 -8.79
N GLU A 82 -9.63 -13.75 -10.09
CA GLU A 82 -10.30 -12.65 -10.80
C GLU A 82 -11.68 -12.33 -10.18
N ARG A 83 -12.47 -13.36 -9.91
CA ARG A 83 -13.81 -13.19 -9.33
C ARG A 83 -13.78 -12.57 -7.92
N ILE A 84 -12.76 -12.91 -7.12
CA ILE A 84 -12.68 -12.48 -5.71
C ILE A 84 -11.90 -11.18 -5.55
N PHE A 85 -10.83 -10.98 -6.33
CA PHE A 85 -9.86 -9.91 -6.16
C PHE A 85 -9.68 -9.01 -7.39
N GLY A 86 -10.37 -9.25 -8.52
CA GLY A 86 -10.14 -8.49 -9.76
C GLY A 86 -10.33 -6.97 -9.63
N ASN A 87 -11.17 -6.54 -8.68
CA ASN A 87 -11.40 -5.12 -8.38
C ASN A 87 -10.56 -4.59 -7.22
N TYR A 88 -9.68 -5.40 -6.62
CA TYR A 88 -8.82 -4.97 -5.54
C TYR A 88 -7.52 -4.37 -6.11
N PRO A 89 -7.23 -3.09 -5.87
CA PRO A 89 -6.09 -2.42 -6.50
C PRO A 89 -4.72 -2.93 -6.00
N GLY A 90 -4.68 -3.65 -4.88
CA GLY A 90 -3.44 -4.01 -4.21
C GLY A 90 -2.81 -2.83 -3.49
N LEU A 91 -1.58 -3.01 -3.03
CA LEU A 91 -0.80 -1.99 -2.34
C LEU A 91 0.47 -1.73 -3.15
N ASP A 92 0.60 -0.55 -3.72
CA ASP A 92 1.72 -0.22 -4.61
C ASP A 92 3.06 -0.21 -3.84
N TYR A 93 3.06 0.27 -2.60
CA TYR A 93 4.26 0.26 -1.77
C TYR A 93 4.80 -1.17 -1.54
N MET A 94 3.94 -2.20 -1.53
CA MET A 94 4.38 -3.59 -1.39
C MET A 94 5.10 -4.08 -2.65
N ARG A 95 4.66 -3.64 -3.83
CA ARG A 95 5.31 -3.98 -5.11
C ARG A 95 6.73 -3.44 -5.15
N ASP A 96 6.91 -2.18 -4.79
CA ASP A 96 8.23 -1.54 -4.75
C ASP A 96 9.09 -2.07 -3.60
N LEU A 97 8.50 -2.37 -2.44
CA LEU A 97 9.19 -3.00 -1.31
C LEU A 97 9.78 -4.36 -1.71
N ARG A 98 8.99 -5.23 -2.36
CA ARG A 98 9.47 -6.53 -2.87
C ARG A 98 10.55 -6.39 -3.92
N ALA A 99 10.50 -5.33 -4.73
CA ALA A 99 11.48 -5.07 -5.77
C ALA A 99 12.75 -4.35 -5.26
N GLY A 100 12.79 -3.92 -3.99
CA GLY A 100 13.86 -3.08 -3.46
C GLY A 100 13.92 -1.70 -4.12
N LYS A 101 12.76 -1.12 -4.46
CA LYS A 101 12.61 0.12 -5.24
C LYS A 101 11.82 1.22 -4.50
N VAL A 102 11.72 1.11 -3.18
CA VAL A 102 11.07 2.16 -2.38
C VAL A 102 11.95 3.43 -2.45
N PRO A 103 11.40 4.59 -2.84
CA PRO A 103 12.14 5.84 -2.86
C PRO A 103 12.65 6.25 -1.48
N ASP A 104 13.79 6.95 -1.43
CA ASP A 104 14.44 7.37 -0.17
C ASP A 104 13.58 8.30 0.71
N ASN A 105 12.61 9.02 0.11
CA ASN A 105 11.67 9.88 0.83
C ASN A 105 10.47 9.12 1.43
N ILE A 106 10.42 7.78 1.28
CA ILE A 106 9.32 6.95 1.76
C ILE A 106 9.84 5.88 2.72
N GLU A 107 9.30 5.87 3.93
CA GLU A 107 9.58 4.88 4.97
C GLU A 107 8.37 3.96 5.16
N ILE A 108 8.60 2.64 5.19
CA ILE A 108 7.56 1.64 5.42
C ILE A 108 7.92 0.87 6.68
N HIS A 109 7.15 1.09 7.74
CA HIS A 109 7.30 0.41 9.02
C HIS A 109 6.22 -0.66 9.14
N GLU A 110 6.60 -1.89 8.80
CA GLU A 110 5.74 -3.05 8.94
C GLU A 110 6.16 -3.85 10.18
N PHE A 111 5.34 -3.85 11.22
CA PHE A 111 5.68 -4.46 12.53
C PHE A 111 5.10 -5.87 12.74
N PHE A 112 4.41 -6.43 11.74
CA PHE A 112 3.97 -7.82 11.75
C PHE A 112 4.02 -8.44 10.34
N PHE A 113 4.90 -9.42 10.13
CA PHE A 113 4.98 -10.14 8.86
C PHE A 113 4.18 -11.43 8.86
N LYS A 114 3.56 -11.76 7.73
CA LYS A 114 3.04 -13.11 7.49
C LYS A 114 4.22 -14.09 7.53
N SER A 115 4.05 -15.22 8.23
CA SER A 115 5.10 -16.24 8.35
C SER A 115 5.64 -16.66 6.98
N GLY A 116 6.96 -16.57 6.82
CA GLY A 116 7.65 -16.92 5.57
C GLY A 116 7.48 -15.93 4.41
N ALA A 117 6.75 -14.83 4.57
CA ALA A 117 6.47 -13.90 3.47
C ALA A 117 7.66 -13.02 3.05
N MET A 118 8.66 -12.90 3.93
CA MET A 118 9.86 -12.06 3.77
C MET A 118 11.16 -12.89 3.77
N LEU A 119 11.09 -14.16 3.36
CA LEU A 119 12.31 -14.95 3.16
C LEU A 119 13.18 -14.31 2.06
N ASN A 120 14.49 -14.24 2.30
CA ASN A 120 15.47 -13.61 1.40
C ASN A 120 15.29 -12.09 1.26
N ASN A 121 14.73 -11.42 2.26
CA ASN A 121 14.69 -9.97 2.33
C ASN A 121 15.62 -9.51 3.45
N ASP A 122 16.80 -8.98 3.08
CA ASP A 122 17.84 -8.61 4.04
C ASP A 122 17.35 -7.61 5.09
N LEU A 123 16.54 -6.62 4.68
CA LEU A 123 16.00 -5.60 5.59
C LEU A 123 15.06 -6.20 6.64
N ALA A 124 14.24 -7.18 6.25
CA ALA A 124 13.29 -7.84 7.16
C ALA A 124 13.92 -8.94 8.03
N GLN A 125 15.17 -9.34 7.76
CA GLN A 125 15.88 -10.42 8.44
C GLN A 125 17.02 -9.95 9.36
N GLN A 126 17.08 -8.65 9.66
CA GLN A 126 17.97 -8.05 10.67
C GLN A 126 17.38 -8.13 12.07
#